data_AF-A0A938DK68-F1
#
_entry.id   AF-A0A938DK68-F1
#
_cell.length_a   1.000
_cell.length_b   1.000
_cell.length_c   1.000
_cell.angle_alpha   90.00
_cell.angle_beta   90.00
_cell.angle_gamma   90.00
#
_symmetry.space_group_name_H-M   'P 1'
#
loop_
_entity.id
_entity.type
_entity.pdbx_description
1 polymer ?
#
loop_
_entity_poly.entity_id
_entity_poly.type
_entity_poly.pdbx_seq_one_letter_code
_entity_poly.pdbx_strand_id
1 'polypeptide(L)'
;MELTEFVAALDRLTADDIRLVAKSLENETFSDEVDWWRATIAIDRAIRHARVARHAARAAARAAQIVQERAEQGGVMLPDDDVTRVARAAAEIARGLSVGPATQPIVVLLMEPWAAVVPIV
;
A
#
# COMPACT_ATOMS: atom_id res chain seq x y z
N MET A 1 -9.67 -8.81 0.50
CA MET A 1 -8.40 -9.08 -0.19
C MET A 1 -7.36 -9.62 0.78
N GLU A 2 -6.61 -10.65 0.38
CA GLU A 2 -5.48 -11.22 1.11
C GLU A 2 -4.13 -10.63 0.66
N LEU A 3 -3.08 -10.74 1.49
CA LEU A 3 -1.74 -10.19 1.18
C LEU A 3 -1.17 -10.72 -0.15
N THR A 4 -1.36 -12.02 -0.42
CA THR A 4 -0.87 -12.65 -1.66
C THR A 4 -1.58 -12.12 -2.91
N GLU A 5 -2.88 -11.84 -2.81
CA GLU A 5 -3.66 -11.25 -3.89
C GLU A 5 -3.19 -9.82 -4.18
N PHE A 6 -2.95 -9.04 -3.12
CA PHE A 6 -2.43 -7.69 -3.24
C PHE A 6 -1.07 -7.66 -3.94
N VAL A 7 -0.14 -8.52 -3.49
CA VAL A 7 1.20 -8.63 -4.08
C VAL A 7 1.12 -9.02 -5.55
N ALA A 8 0.23 -9.96 -5.91
CA ALA A 8 0.00 -10.34 -7.30
C ALA A 8 -0.60 -9.21 -8.15
N ALA A 9 -1.39 -8.31 -7.56
CA ALA A 9 -1.89 -7.12 -8.23
C ALA A 9 -0.77 -6.09 -8.44
N LEU A 10 0.08 -5.84 -7.42
CA LEU A 10 1.24 -4.96 -7.55
C LEU A 10 2.20 -5.41 -8.66
N ASP A 11 2.38 -6.72 -8.81
CA ASP A 11 3.25 -7.29 -9.85
C ASP A 11 2.77 -6.99 -11.29
N ARG A 12 1.52 -6.52 -11.46
CA ARG A 12 0.94 -6.18 -12.77
C ARG A 12 0.88 -4.67 -13.02
N LEU A 13 1.33 -3.84 -12.09
CA LEU A 13 1.29 -2.39 -12.25
C LEU A 13 2.16 -1.93 -13.43
N THR A 14 1.62 -1.01 -14.20
CA THR A 14 2.35 -0.22 -15.19
C THR A 14 2.83 1.11 -14.59
N ALA A 15 3.71 1.81 -15.30
CA ALA A 15 4.12 3.17 -14.91
C ALA A 15 2.91 4.13 -14.86
N ASP A 16 1.96 4.00 -15.79
CA ASP A 16 0.75 4.83 -15.81
C ASP A 16 -0.16 4.53 -14.61
N ASP A 17 -0.29 3.27 -14.21
CA ASP A 17 -1.02 2.88 -13.00
C ASP A 17 -0.41 3.52 -11.75
N ILE A 18 0.92 3.54 -11.65
CA ILE A 18 1.64 4.20 -10.55
C ILE A 18 1.32 5.70 -10.51
N ARG A 19 1.32 6.38 -11.67
CA ARG A 19 0.94 7.81 -11.74
C ARG A 19 -0.52 8.03 -11.34
N LEU A 20 -1.41 7.14 -11.76
CA LEU A 20 -2.83 7.24 -11.43
C LEU A 20 -3.08 7.11 -9.93
N VAL A 21 -2.45 6.11 -9.28
CA VAL A 21 -2.52 5.93 -7.83
C VAL A 21 -1.88 7.11 -7.10
N ALA A 22 -0.70 7.56 -7.56
CA ALA A 22 -0.01 8.70 -6.94
C ALA A 22 -0.87 9.97 -6.93
N LYS A 23 -1.56 10.24 -8.05
CA LYS A 23 -2.51 11.35 -8.16
C LYS A 23 -3.72 11.16 -7.25
N SER A 24 -4.21 9.92 -7.09
CA SER A 24 -5.31 9.64 -6.17
C SER A 24 -4.90 9.86 -4.71
N LEU A 25 -3.66 9.49 -4.34
CA LEU A 25 -3.07 9.74 -3.02
C LEU A 25 -2.82 11.24 -2.75
N GLU A 26 -2.57 12.04 -3.78
CA GLU A 26 -2.37 13.49 -3.64
C GLU A 26 -3.68 14.26 -3.40
N ASN A 27 -4.81 13.73 -3.91
CA ASN A 27 -6.11 14.37 -3.78
C ASN A 27 -6.79 14.14 -2.41
N GLU A 28 -6.09 13.57 -1.43
CA GLU A 28 -6.60 13.36 -0.08
C GLU A 28 -6.86 14.69 0.63
N THR A 29 -8.06 14.86 1.19
CA THR A 29 -8.43 16.05 1.97
C THR A 29 -7.86 15.97 3.39
N PHE A 30 -7.87 17.08 4.15
CA PHE A 30 -7.40 17.08 5.55
C PHE A 30 -8.12 16.06 6.46
N SER A 31 -9.38 15.71 6.17
CA SER A 31 -10.08 14.64 6.90
C SER A 31 -9.46 13.28 6.61
N ASP A 32 -9.11 13.05 5.34
CA ASP A 32 -8.52 11.81 4.85
C ASP A 32 -7.10 11.63 5.41
N GLU A 33 -6.34 12.72 5.55
CA GLU A 33 -5.02 12.69 6.19
C GLU A 33 -5.10 12.20 7.65
N VAL A 34 -6.05 12.73 8.44
CA VAL A 34 -6.23 12.30 9.84
C VAL A 34 -6.66 10.84 9.92
N ASP A 35 -7.54 10.40 9.03
CA ASP A 35 -8.01 9.02 8.99
C ASP A 35 -6.91 8.06 8.52
N TRP A 36 -6.04 8.49 7.61
CA TRP A 36 -4.83 7.76 7.21
C TRP A 36 -3.85 7.59 8.38
N TRP A 37 -3.64 8.64 9.19
CA TRP A 37 -2.82 8.55 10.40
C TRP A 37 -3.43 7.59 11.44
N ARG A 38 -4.75 7.66 11.65
CA ARG A 38 -5.46 6.74 12.55
C ARG A 38 -5.36 5.30 12.07
N ALA A 39 -5.48 5.07 10.75
CA ALA A 39 -5.32 3.76 10.13
C ALA A 39 -3.93 3.20 10.41
N THR A 40 -2.88 3.99 10.20
CA THR A 40 -1.48 3.58 10.43
C THR A 40 -1.23 3.22 11.89
N ILE A 41 -1.69 4.05 12.84
CA ILE A 41 -1.57 3.78 14.28
C ILE A 41 -2.32 2.50 14.67
N ALA A 42 -3.50 2.27 14.11
CA ALA A 42 -4.30 1.09 14.37
C ALA A 42 -3.61 -0.18 13.84
N ILE A 43 -3.03 -0.13 12.64
CA ILE A 43 -2.19 -1.20 12.07
C ILE A 43 -0.99 -1.49 12.99
N ASP A 44 -0.25 -0.46 13.42
CA ASP A 44 0.88 -0.61 14.35
C ASP A 44 0.49 -1.30 15.66
N ARG A 45 -0.67 -0.93 16.21
CA ARG A 45 -1.21 -1.56 17.42
C ARG A 45 -1.55 -3.03 17.16
N ALA A 46 -2.19 -3.33 16.03
CA ALA A 46 -2.58 -4.68 15.66
C ALA A 46 -1.36 -5.59 15.43
N ILE A 47 -0.33 -5.09 14.74
CA ILE A 47 0.95 -5.81 14.52
C ILE A 47 1.61 -6.17 15.85
N ARG A 48 1.67 -5.22 16.80
CA ARG A 48 2.25 -5.46 18.14
C ARG A 48 1.44 -6.49 18.90
N HIS A 49 0.11 -6.40 18.86
CA HIS A 49 -0.78 -7.33 19.55
C HIS A 49 -0.64 -8.77 19.01
N ALA A 50 -0.61 -8.92 17.68
CA ALA A 50 -0.44 -10.21 17.01
C ALA A 50 1.00 -10.75 17.04
N ARG A 51 1.99 -9.95 17.49
CA ARG A 51 3.42 -10.31 17.55
C ARG A 51 4.03 -10.68 16.18
N VAL A 52 3.51 -10.08 15.11
CA VAL A 52 3.93 -10.37 13.72
C VAL A 52 4.84 -9.30 13.11
N ALA A 53 5.47 -8.44 13.92
CA ALA A 53 6.25 -7.28 13.44
C ALA A 53 7.29 -7.62 12.36
N ARG A 54 8.04 -8.72 12.50
CA ARG A 54 9.00 -9.16 11.47
C ARG A 54 8.34 -9.58 10.16
N HIS A 55 7.18 -10.24 10.24
CA HIS A 55 6.43 -10.65 9.06
C HIS A 55 5.85 -9.42 8.34
N ALA A 56 5.24 -8.50 9.10
CA ALA A 56 4.73 -7.23 8.57
C ALA A 56 5.83 -6.40 7.90
N ALA A 57 7.01 -6.28 8.52
CA ALA A 57 8.13 -5.54 7.93
C ALA A 57 8.62 -6.16 6.60
N ARG A 58 8.66 -7.49 6.51
CA ARG A 58 9.01 -8.19 5.26
C ARG A 58 7.97 -7.98 4.17
N ALA A 59 6.68 -8.05 4.53
CA ALA A 59 5.58 -7.78 3.61
C ALA A 59 5.65 -6.35 3.06
N ALA A 60 5.89 -5.37 3.94
CA ALA A 60 6.05 -3.97 3.60
C ALA A 60 7.20 -3.75 2.61
N ALA A 61 8.39 -4.28 2.94
CA ALA A 61 9.57 -4.17 2.10
C ALA A 61 9.35 -4.80 0.72
N ARG A 62 8.71 -5.97 0.67
CA ARG A 62 8.39 -6.65 -0.59
C ARG A 62 7.44 -5.84 -1.45
N ALA A 63 6.37 -5.28 -0.87
CA ALA A 63 5.41 -4.46 -1.60
C ALA A 63 6.06 -3.20 -2.19
N ALA A 64 6.86 -2.48 -1.38
CA ALA A 64 7.59 -1.31 -1.86
C ALA A 64 8.58 -1.65 -2.98
N GLN A 65 9.30 -2.77 -2.85
CA GLN A 65 10.23 -3.24 -3.86
C GLN A 65 9.54 -3.55 -5.19
N ILE A 66 8.38 -4.22 -5.18
CA ILE A 66 7.64 -4.54 -6.41
C ILE A 66 7.23 -3.26 -7.14
N VAL A 67 6.74 -2.24 -6.43
CA VAL A 67 6.37 -0.95 -7.02
C VAL A 67 7.58 -0.30 -7.71
N GLN A 68 8.76 -0.30 -7.06
CA GLN A 68 9.99 0.23 -7.64
C GLN A 68 10.43 -0.56 -8.88
N GLU A 69 10.44 -1.89 -8.79
CA GLU A 69 10.80 -2.77 -9.92
C GLU A 69 9.86 -2.57 -11.12
N ARG A 70 8.55 -2.41 -10.89
CA ARG A 70 7.58 -2.12 -11.95
C ARG A 70 7.77 -0.74 -12.56
N ALA A 71 8.08 0.27 -11.75
CA ALA A 71 8.40 1.61 -12.24
C ALA A 71 9.63 1.60 -13.17
N GLU A 72 10.73 0.98 -12.73
CA GLU A 72 11.97 0.87 -13.52
C GLU A 72 11.74 0.11 -14.83
N GLN A 73 10.99 -1.01 -14.78
CA GLN A 73 10.61 -1.76 -15.98
C GLN A 73 9.70 -0.97 -16.94
N GLY A 74 8.90 -0.05 -16.40
CA GLY A 74 8.12 0.92 -17.16
C GLY A 74 8.92 2.12 -17.69
N GLY A 75 10.24 2.16 -17.46
CA GLY A 75 11.13 3.23 -17.94
C GLY A 75 11.16 4.47 -17.04
N VAL A 76 10.65 4.40 -15.81
CA VAL A 76 10.75 5.49 -14.84
C VAL A 76 12.13 5.44 -14.17
N MET A 77 12.84 6.57 -14.23
CA MET A 77 14.11 6.73 -13.53
C MET A 77 13.87 7.02 -12.04
N LEU A 78 14.59 6.30 -11.16
CA LEU A 78 14.55 6.54 -9.71
C LEU A 78 15.72 7.44 -9.25
N PRO A 79 15.53 8.27 -8.21
CA PRO A 79 14.32 8.42 -7.40
C PRO A 79 13.23 9.21 -8.13
N ASP A 80 11.98 8.80 -7.92
CA ASP A 80 10.78 9.49 -8.39
C ASP A 80 9.80 9.62 -7.21
N ASP A 81 9.22 10.81 -7.05
CA ASP A 81 8.38 11.15 -5.90
C ASP A 81 7.05 10.37 -5.89
N ASP A 82 6.45 10.15 -7.07
CA ASP A 82 5.21 9.39 -7.19
C ASP A 82 5.46 7.92 -6.89
N VAL A 83 6.53 7.36 -7.45
CA VAL A 83 6.94 5.97 -7.14
C VAL A 83 7.18 5.82 -5.64
N THR A 84 7.85 6.79 -5.00
CA THR A 84 8.10 6.78 -3.56
C THR A 84 6.81 6.83 -2.76
N ARG A 85 5.87 7.70 -3.14
CA ARG A 85 4.55 7.83 -2.49
C ARG A 85 3.76 6.53 -2.59
N VAL A 86 3.65 5.96 -3.78
CA VAL A 86 2.93 4.71 -4.05
C VAL A 86 3.58 3.53 -3.33
N ALA A 87 4.91 3.44 -3.33
CA ALA A 87 5.64 2.39 -2.61
C ALA A 87 5.40 2.43 -1.10
N ARG A 88 5.33 3.63 -0.50
CA ARG A 88 4.99 3.82 0.92
C ARG A 88 3.55 3.40 1.21
N ALA A 89 2.60 3.83 0.38
CA ALA A 89 1.19 3.44 0.54
C ALA A 89 1.01 1.92 0.40
N ALA A 90 1.67 1.28 -0.58
CA ALA A 90 1.66 -0.17 -0.74
C ALA A 90 2.23 -0.89 0.48
N ALA A 91 3.31 -0.36 1.05
CA ALA A 91 3.93 -0.90 2.25
C ALA A 91 2.96 -0.89 3.44
N GLU A 92 2.21 0.19 3.66
CA GLU A 92 1.22 0.26 4.74
C GLU A 92 0.05 -0.72 4.56
N ILE A 93 -0.47 -0.86 3.33
CA ILE A 93 -1.48 -1.88 3.02
C ILE A 93 -0.95 -3.29 3.31
N ALA A 94 0.26 -3.61 2.84
CA ALA A 94 0.87 -4.92 3.05
C ALA A 94 1.09 -5.22 4.54
N ARG A 95 1.47 -4.21 5.33
CA ARG A 95 1.56 -4.32 6.80
C ARG A 95 0.22 -4.64 7.42
N GLY A 96 -0.85 -3.93 7.03
CA GLY A 96 -2.21 -4.21 7.46
C GLY A 96 -2.62 -5.64 7.14
N LEU A 97 -2.52 -6.06 5.87
CA LEU A 97 -2.92 -7.40 5.42
C LEU A 97 -2.14 -8.53 6.11
N SER A 98 -0.87 -8.30 6.47
CA SER A 98 -0.04 -9.30 7.17
C SER A 98 -0.53 -9.68 8.58
N VAL A 99 -1.43 -8.87 9.17
CA VAL A 99 -2.06 -9.16 10.46
C VAL A 99 -3.30 -10.04 10.31
N GLY A 100 -3.92 -10.05 9.13
CA GLY A 100 -5.14 -10.80 8.84
C GLY A 100 -6.44 -10.03 9.15
N PRO A 101 -7.57 -10.73 9.40
CA PRO A 101 -8.90 -10.13 9.39
C PRO A 101 -9.12 -8.95 10.37
N ALA A 102 -8.34 -8.87 11.45
CA ALA A 102 -8.46 -7.82 12.47
C ALA A 102 -8.18 -6.40 11.94
N THR A 103 -7.40 -6.26 10.87
CA THR A 103 -7.05 -4.99 10.25
C THR A 103 -7.82 -4.73 8.96
N GLN A 104 -8.68 -5.66 8.53
CA GLN A 104 -9.36 -5.60 7.23
C GLN A 104 -10.19 -4.32 7.02
N PRO A 105 -10.98 -3.82 8.00
CA PRO A 105 -11.69 -2.54 7.83
C PRO A 105 -10.76 -1.36 7.61
N ILE A 106 -9.58 -1.38 8.25
CA ILE A 106 -8.57 -0.33 8.14
C ILE A 106 -7.89 -0.39 6.76
N VAL A 107 -7.57 -1.60 6.30
CA VAL A 107 -6.97 -1.81 4.98
C VAL A 107 -7.90 -1.36 3.86
N VAL A 108 -9.21 -1.60 3.99
CA VAL A 108 -10.20 -1.15 2.99
C VAL A 108 -10.15 0.37 2.78
N LEU A 109 -9.98 1.15 3.85
CA LEU A 109 -9.81 2.61 3.74
C LEU A 109 -8.54 2.96 2.95
N LEU A 110 -7.42 2.29 3.26
CA LEU A 110 -6.15 2.52 2.56
C LEU A 110 -6.16 2.08 1.09
N MET A 111 -7.12 1.21 0.69
CA MET A 111 -7.26 0.73 -0.68
C MET A 111 -8.06 1.68 -1.58
N GLU A 112 -8.75 2.68 -1.04
CA GLU A 112 -9.57 3.59 -1.85
C GLU A 112 -8.78 4.26 -2.99
N PRO A 113 -7.54 4.77 -2.78
CA PRO A 113 -6.72 5.34 -3.85
C PRO A 113 -6.28 4.34 -4.92
N TRP A 114 -6.48 3.04 -4.68
CA TRP A 114 -6.06 1.95 -5.55
C TRP A 114 -7.21 1.39 -6.39
N ALA A 115 -8.45 1.86 -6.19
CA ALA A 115 -9.65 1.27 -6.79
C ALA A 115 -9.61 1.19 -8.32
N ALA A 116 -8.87 2.09 -8.98
CA ALA A 116 -8.74 2.10 -10.42
C ALA A 116 -7.81 1.01 -10.98
N VAL A 117 -6.91 0.46 -10.15
CA VAL A 117 -5.83 -0.43 -10.58
C VAL A 117 -5.81 -1.78 -9.84
N VAL A 118 -6.36 -1.82 -8.63
CA VAL A 118 -6.55 -3.04 -7.83
C VAL A 118 -8.05 -3.19 -7.56
N PRO A 119 -8.69 -4.29 -7.99
CA PRO A 119 -10.09 -4.52 -7.67
C PRO A 119 -10.26 -4.66 -6.15
N ILE A 120 -11.06 -3.77 -5.56
CA ILE A 120 -11.47 -3.87 -4.16
C ILE A 120 -12.62 -4.88 -4.11
N VAL A 121 -12.35 -6.10 -3.63
CA VAL A 121 -13.37 -7.15 -3.39
C VAL A 121 -13.70 -7.23 -1.91
#